data_AF-A0A939M6F8-F1
#
_entry.id   AF-A0A939M6F8-F1
#
_cell.length_a   1.000
_cell.length_b   1.000
_cell.length_c   1.000
_cell.angle_alpha   90.00
_cell.angle_beta   90.00
_cell.angle_gamma   90.00
#
_symmetry.space_group_name_H-M   'P 1'
#
loop_
_entity.id
_entity.type
_entity.pdbx_description
1 polymer ?
#
loop_
_entity_poly.entity_id
_entity_poly.type
_entity_poly.pdbx_seq_one_letter_code
_entity_poly.pdbx_strand_id
1 'polypeptide(L)'
;MLDAYLRKGARLPTEASDGRRVIEDVITSTVFSPLKFMTPREAGQILSWLTGAHREEEAGVHSVQLWPRFEVDGASTNQYTIEPDLVIDGVLKGQPFRWIIEVKWDAVLLRHQIEDQVRICTKDLRGWRHISLIKSAELAAFDSQTTIIQWNQTLAILQDVLRSNAAEGASLIWCRDAIKFLEKLGVGTFKGFGLLDLAPVTTEEMDLSVWRGLSVDHLIEVTTPVSFSLR
;
A
#
# COMPACT_ATOMS: atom_id res chain seq x y z
N MET A 1 -10.57 -9.21 3.47
CA MET A 1 -11.32 -8.22 4.28
C MET A 1 -11.57 -8.73 5.69
N LEU A 2 -12.28 -9.86 5.90
CA LEU A 2 -12.63 -10.35 7.24
C LEU A 2 -11.43 -10.65 8.15
N ASP A 3 -10.27 -11.05 7.63
CA ASP A 3 -9.11 -11.41 8.45
C ASP A 3 -8.60 -10.24 9.33
N ALA A 4 -8.60 -9.00 8.83
CA ALA A 4 -8.20 -7.83 9.64
C ALA A 4 -9.17 -7.58 10.80
N TYR A 5 -10.48 -7.68 10.55
CA TYR A 5 -11.51 -7.47 11.57
C TYR A 5 -11.53 -8.61 12.59
N LEU A 6 -11.36 -9.86 12.14
CA LEU A 6 -11.46 -11.05 12.99
C LEU A 6 -10.17 -11.35 13.78
N ARG A 7 -8.99 -11.13 13.19
CA ARG A 7 -7.70 -11.50 13.82
C ARG A 7 -6.96 -10.33 14.44
N LYS A 8 -7.11 -9.13 13.88
CA LYS A 8 -6.41 -7.91 14.35
C LYS A 8 -7.32 -6.95 15.12
N GLY A 9 -8.61 -7.25 15.20
CA GLY A 9 -9.57 -6.38 15.90
C GLY A 9 -9.75 -5.02 15.21
N ALA A 10 -9.49 -4.95 13.90
CA ALA A 10 -9.73 -3.73 13.13
C ALA A 10 -11.19 -3.27 13.31
N ARG A 11 -11.42 -1.97 13.46
CA ARG A 11 -12.76 -1.37 13.45
C ARG A 11 -12.97 -0.60 12.15
N LEU A 12 -14.20 -0.62 11.62
CA LEU A 12 -14.52 0.12 10.39
C LEU A 12 -14.26 1.62 10.62
N PRO A 13 -13.73 2.35 9.62
CA PRO A 13 -13.30 3.74 9.76
C PRO A 13 -14.46 4.75 9.79
N THR A 14 -15.58 4.41 10.43
CA THR A 14 -16.73 5.31 10.64
C THR A 14 -16.67 6.06 11.98
N GLU A 15 -15.78 5.67 12.89
CA GLU A 15 -15.66 6.28 14.23
C GLU A 15 -14.18 6.49 14.61
N ALA A 16 -13.55 7.51 14.03
CA ALA A 16 -12.20 7.90 14.42
C ALA A 16 -12.25 8.85 15.63
N SER A 17 -12.37 8.28 16.83
CA SER A 17 -11.91 8.91 18.07
C SER A 17 -10.79 8.05 18.66
N ASP A 18 -9.55 8.54 18.57
CA ASP A 18 -8.34 8.05 19.27
C ASP A 18 -7.85 6.61 19.07
N GLY A 19 -8.48 5.81 18.20
CA GLY A 19 -8.00 4.46 17.88
C GLY A 19 -6.80 4.45 16.93
N ARG A 20 -5.78 3.62 17.22
CA ARG A 20 -4.70 3.22 16.30
C ARG A 20 -5.31 2.93 14.93
N ARG A 21 -5.00 3.73 13.92
CA ARG A 21 -5.54 3.53 12.57
C ARG A 21 -5.03 2.20 12.03
N VAL A 22 -5.92 1.22 11.96
CA VAL A 22 -5.66 -0.15 11.48
C VAL A 22 -5.62 -0.22 9.94
N ILE A 23 -5.23 0.89 9.30
CA ILE A 23 -5.31 1.07 7.85
C ILE A 23 -4.37 0.12 7.12
N GLU A 24 -3.17 -0.12 7.67
CA GLU A 24 -2.18 -1.07 7.13
C GLU A 24 -2.78 -2.47 7.10
N ASP A 25 -3.37 -2.93 8.21
CA ASP A 25 -3.98 -4.26 8.25
C ASP A 25 -5.22 -4.38 7.33
N VAL A 26 -6.01 -3.31 7.20
CA VAL A 26 -7.17 -3.28 6.29
C VAL A 26 -6.71 -3.35 4.84
N ILE A 27 -5.64 -2.65 4.47
CA ILE A 27 -5.01 -2.75 3.15
C ILE A 27 -4.50 -4.17 2.94
N THR A 28 -3.71 -4.70 3.88
CA THR A 28 -3.15 -6.05 3.86
C THR A 28 -4.24 -7.10 3.63
N SER A 29 -5.33 -7.06 4.40
CA SER A 29 -6.44 -8.01 4.21
C SER A 29 -7.27 -7.79 2.96
N THR A 30 -7.43 -6.55 2.51
CA THR A 30 -8.31 -6.28 1.36
C THR A 30 -7.60 -6.61 0.05
N VAL A 31 -6.34 -6.22 -0.06
CA VAL A 31 -5.52 -6.42 -1.27
C VAL A 31 -5.04 -7.86 -1.36
N PHE A 32 -4.62 -8.50 -0.27
CA PHE A 32 -3.89 -9.77 -0.36
C PHE A 32 -4.63 -11.00 0.14
N SER A 33 -5.61 -10.90 1.05
CA SER A 33 -6.40 -12.09 1.44
C SER A 33 -7.05 -12.81 0.24
N PRO A 34 -7.56 -12.12 -0.81
CA PRO A 34 -8.13 -12.79 -1.98
C PRO A 34 -7.16 -13.76 -2.68
N LEU A 35 -5.85 -13.51 -2.62
CA LEU A 35 -4.83 -14.34 -3.29
C LEU A 35 -4.82 -15.78 -2.78
N LYS A 36 -5.24 -16.01 -1.53
CA LYS A 36 -5.37 -17.36 -0.94
C LYS A 36 -6.41 -18.24 -1.63
N PHE A 37 -7.36 -17.64 -2.34
CA PHE A 37 -8.49 -18.32 -2.96
C PHE A 37 -8.36 -18.41 -4.49
N MET A 38 -7.25 -17.90 -5.04
CA MET A 38 -6.96 -17.94 -6.46
C MET A 38 -6.12 -19.15 -6.81
N THR A 39 -6.07 -19.49 -8.10
CA THR A 39 -5.09 -20.49 -8.56
C THR A 39 -3.66 -19.97 -8.32
N PRO A 40 -2.68 -20.87 -8.11
CA PRO A 40 -1.27 -20.49 -7.96
C PRO A 40 -0.77 -19.54 -9.05
N ARG A 41 -1.23 -19.76 -10.29
CA ARG A 41 -0.89 -18.96 -11.47
C ARG A 41 -1.49 -17.55 -11.40
N GLU A 42 -2.77 -17.41 -11.09
CA GLU A 42 -3.43 -16.10 -10.98
C GLU A 42 -2.83 -15.27 -9.84
N ALA A 43 -2.60 -15.89 -8.68
CA ALA A 43 -1.94 -15.22 -7.56
C ALA A 43 -0.51 -14.78 -7.92
N GLY A 44 0.26 -15.64 -8.60
CA GLY A 44 1.60 -15.30 -9.07
C GLY A 44 1.62 -14.17 -10.10
N GLN A 45 0.64 -14.15 -11.01
CA GLN A 45 0.48 -13.07 -11.99
C GLN A 45 0.16 -11.73 -11.31
N ILE A 46 -0.73 -11.71 -10.33
CA ILE A 46 -1.03 -10.49 -9.56
C ILE A 46 0.22 -9.98 -8.84
N LEU A 47 0.96 -10.90 -8.24
CA LEU A 47 2.19 -10.59 -7.51
C LEU A 47 3.29 -10.04 -8.43
N SER A 48 3.43 -10.53 -9.65
CA SER A 48 4.37 -9.97 -10.63
C SER A 48 3.99 -8.53 -11.00
N TRP A 49 2.69 -8.23 -11.13
CA TRP A 49 2.23 -6.86 -11.33
C TRP A 49 2.53 -5.97 -10.12
N LEU A 50 2.14 -6.40 -8.92
CA LEU A 50 2.30 -5.61 -7.69
C LEU A 50 3.76 -5.28 -7.38
N THR A 51 4.68 -6.17 -7.73
CA THR A 51 6.10 -6.01 -7.40
C THR A 51 6.91 -5.33 -8.49
N GLY A 52 6.30 -5.05 -9.65
CA GLY A 52 6.99 -4.56 -10.83
C GLY A 52 8.03 -5.54 -11.40
N ALA A 53 8.17 -6.72 -10.79
CA ALA A 53 9.08 -7.75 -11.24
C ALA A 53 8.35 -8.62 -12.24
N HIS A 54 8.98 -8.81 -13.40
CA HIS A 54 8.77 -10.04 -14.17
C HIS A 54 7.33 -10.23 -14.68
N ARG A 55 6.76 -9.19 -15.31
CA ARG A 55 5.45 -9.28 -15.98
C ARG A 55 5.33 -10.46 -16.95
N GLU A 56 6.46 -10.98 -17.44
CA GLU A 56 6.55 -12.08 -18.40
C GLU A 56 6.95 -13.42 -17.79
N GLU A 57 7.31 -13.50 -16.50
CA GLU A 57 7.77 -14.76 -15.91
C GLU A 57 6.63 -15.53 -15.25
N GLU A 58 6.60 -16.84 -15.50
CA GLU A 58 5.65 -17.73 -14.84
C GLU A 58 6.01 -17.87 -13.35
N ALA A 59 5.16 -17.29 -12.51
CA ALA A 59 5.20 -17.42 -11.06
C ALA A 59 4.00 -18.25 -10.59
N GLY A 60 4.26 -19.27 -9.78
CA GLY A 60 3.24 -20.05 -9.07
C GLY A 60 3.32 -19.77 -7.58
N VAL A 61 2.21 -19.34 -6.97
CA VAL A 61 2.14 -19.11 -5.52
C VAL A 61 1.62 -20.35 -4.81
N HIS A 62 2.38 -20.84 -3.83
CA HIS A 62 2.02 -22.02 -3.05
C HIS A 62 1.41 -21.67 -1.68
N SER A 63 1.85 -20.55 -1.10
CA SER A 63 1.42 -20.14 0.25
C SER A 63 1.35 -18.62 0.34
N VAL A 64 0.27 -18.13 0.93
CA VAL A 64 0.07 -16.73 1.30
C VAL A 64 -0.28 -16.68 2.78
N GLN A 65 0.64 -16.18 3.60
CA GLN A 65 0.46 -16.02 5.04
C GLN A 65 0.34 -14.54 5.35
N LEU A 66 -0.76 -14.13 6.01
CA LEU A 66 -0.89 -12.77 6.53
C LEU A 66 -0.58 -12.77 8.02
N TRP A 67 0.27 -11.84 8.45
CA TRP A 67 0.77 -11.69 9.80
C TRP A 67 1.28 -12.99 10.44
N PRO A 68 2.14 -13.77 9.76
CA PRO A 68 2.79 -14.91 10.41
C PRO A 68 3.66 -14.41 11.57
N ARG A 69 3.61 -15.13 12.69
CA ARG A 69 4.43 -14.82 13.87
C ARG A 69 5.65 -15.71 13.90
N PHE A 70 6.82 -15.10 13.95
CA PHE A 70 8.10 -15.79 14.09
C PHE A 70 8.75 -15.43 15.41
N GLU A 71 9.11 -16.44 16.19
CA GLU A 71 9.84 -16.25 17.45
C GLU A 71 11.32 -15.99 17.18
N VAL A 72 11.86 -14.95 17.82
CA VAL A 72 13.29 -14.62 17.79
C VAL A 72 13.97 -15.20 19.02
N ASP A 73 14.35 -16.48 18.93
CA ASP A 73 15.05 -17.28 19.94
C ASP A 73 14.37 -17.44 21.31
N GLY A 74 13.92 -18.67 21.59
CA GLY A 74 13.42 -19.10 22.91
C GLY A 74 14.48 -19.16 24.03
N ALA A 75 15.74 -18.87 23.73
CA ALA A 75 16.85 -18.88 24.69
C ALA A 75 17.22 -17.49 25.25
N SER A 76 16.64 -16.42 24.70
CA SER A 76 16.82 -15.06 25.22
C SER A 76 15.81 -14.77 26.33
N THR A 77 16.19 -13.95 27.32
CA THR A 77 15.30 -13.56 28.44
C THR A 77 14.12 -12.70 28.00
N ASN A 78 14.16 -12.14 26.79
CA ASN A 78 13.10 -11.33 26.20
C ASN A 78 12.59 -12.01 24.94
N GLN A 79 11.64 -12.93 25.08
CA GLN A 79 10.89 -13.47 23.96
C GLN A 79 10.16 -12.32 23.25
N TYR A 80 10.54 -12.06 22.00
CA TYR A 80 9.79 -11.17 21.13
C TYR A 80 9.48 -11.88 19.81
N THR A 81 8.43 -11.41 19.15
CA THR A 81 7.96 -11.97 17.88
C THR A 81 8.15 -10.95 16.78
N ILE A 82 8.60 -11.43 15.61
CA ILE A 82 8.60 -10.69 14.37
C ILE A 82 7.35 -11.10 13.59
N GLU A 83 6.61 -10.11 13.12
CA GLU A 83 5.32 -10.30 12.46
C GLU A 83 5.28 -9.42 11.20
N PRO A 84 5.81 -9.88 10.05
CA PRO A 84 5.65 -9.14 8.79
C PRO A 84 4.18 -9.14 8.37
N ASP A 85 3.75 -8.14 7.59
CA ASP A 85 2.37 -8.10 7.10
C ASP A 85 2.04 -9.33 6.24
N LEU A 86 2.96 -9.72 5.34
CA LEU A 86 2.83 -10.94 4.54
C LEU A 86 4.13 -11.70 4.36
N VAL A 87 4.00 -13.02 4.30
CA VAL A 87 5.00 -13.93 3.71
C VAL A 87 4.34 -14.75 2.63
N ILE A 88 4.96 -14.74 1.45
CA ILE A 88 4.49 -15.46 0.28
C ILE A 88 5.59 -16.40 -0.19
N ASP A 89 5.23 -17.67 -0.36
CA ASP A 89 6.12 -18.69 -0.92
C ASP A 89 5.58 -19.20 -2.24
N GLY A 90 6.49 -19.47 -3.16
CA GLY A 90 6.13 -19.97 -4.48
C GLY A 90 7.32 -20.46 -5.29
N VAL A 91 7.09 -20.59 -6.58
CA VAL A 91 8.10 -20.97 -7.57
C VAL A 91 8.09 -19.94 -8.69
N LEU A 92 9.28 -19.44 -9.03
CA LEU A 92 9.52 -18.50 -10.11
C LEU A 92 10.58 -19.11 -11.02
N LYS A 93 10.25 -19.34 -12.30
CA LYS A 93 11.17 -20.00 -13.26
C LYS A 93 11.72 -21.36 -12.74
N GLY A 94 10.87 -22.13 -12.07
CA GLY A 94 11.26 -23.42 -11.48
C GLY A 94 12.13 -23.33 -10.22
N GLN A 95 12.45 -22.12 -9.73
CA GLN A 95 13.20 -21.92 -8.48
C GLN A 95 12.27 -21.49 -7.35
N PRO A 96 12.46 -22.00 -6.12
CA PRO A 96 11.70 -21.52 -4.98
C PRO A 96 11.98 -20.03 -4.74
N PHE A 97 10.94 -19.28 -4.38
CA PHE A 97 11.07 -17.90 -3.92
C PHE A 97 10.29 -17.68 -2.63
N ARG A 98 10.73 -16.68 -1.87
CA ARG A 98 10.01 -16.14 -0.71
C ARG A 98 9.93 -14.62 -0.79
N TRP A 99 8.73 -14.07 -0.79
CA TRP A 99 8.55 -12.63 -0.67
C TRP A 99 8.05 -12.28 0.73
N ILE A 100 8.73 -11.34 1.36
CA ILE A 100 8.35 -10.73 2.62
C ILE A 100 7.81 -9.36 2.26
N ILE A 101 6.53 -9.11 2.50
CA ILE A 101 5.88 -7.86 2.10
C ILE A 101 5.45 -7.13 3.36
N GLU A 102 5.84 -5.86 3.44
CA GLU A 102 5.45 -4.93 4.50
C GLU A 102 4.60 -3.81 3.89
N VAL A 103 3.45 -3.52 4.49
CA VAL A 103 2.54 -2.45 4.12
C VAL A 103 2.71 -1.29 5.09
N LYS A 104 2.95 -0.09 4.54
CA LYS A 104 3.03 1.15 5.31
C LYS A 104 2.15 2.22 4.71
N TRP A 105 1.43 2.92 5.58
CA TRP A 105 0.58 4.04 5.18
C TRP A 105 1.10 5.37 5.68
N ASP A 106 1.16 5.55 6.99
CA ASP A 106 1.64 6.79 7.62
C ASP A 106 2.84 6.54 8.57
N ALA A 107 3.27 5.28 8.73
CA ALA A 107 4.38 4.91 9.59
C ALA A 107 5.72 4.83 8.84
N VAL A 108 6.79 5.26 9.50
CA VAL A 108 8.16 5.08 9.03
C VAL A 108 8.57 3.63 9.27
N LEU A 109 9.05 2.96 8.22
CA LEU A 109 9.70 1.66 8.34
C LEU A 109 11.16 1.87 8.75
N LEU A 110 11.63 1.18 9.78
CA LEU A 110 13.00 1.32 10.27
C LEU A 110 13.88 0.21 9.71
N ARG A 111 15.13 0.54 9.38
CA ARG A 111 16.11 -0.42 8.81
C ARG A 111 16.23 -1.72 9.62
N HIS A 112 16.32 -1.62 10.94
CA HIS A 112 16.44 -2.80 11.80
C HIS A 112 15.23 -3.73 11.73
N GLN A 113 14.02 -3.20 11.46
CA GLN A 113 12.82 -4.03 11.30
C GLN A 113 12.93 -4.89 10.04
N ILE A 114 13.43 -4.32 8.95
CA ILE A 114 13.68 -5.04 7.69
C ILE A 114 14.77 -6.10 7.91
N GLU A 115 15.89 -5.72 8.54
CA GLU A 115 17.00 -6.64 8.82
C GLU A 115 16.55 -7.82 9.69
N ASP A 116 15.74 -7.58 10.72
CA ASP A 116 15.17 -8.63 11.56
C ASP A 116 14.18 -9.52 10.80
N GLN A 117 13.28 -8.93 10.01
CA GLN A 117 12.36 -9.70 9.17
C GLN A 117 13.10 -10.58 8.17
N VAL A 118 14.11 -10.05 7.46
CA VAL A 118 14.92 -10.83 6.53
C VAL A 118 15.66 -11.95 7.27
N ARG A 119 16.37 -11.62 8.36
CA ARG A 119 17.13 -12.60 9.15
C ARG A 119 16.25 -13.77 9.62
N ILE A 120 15.06 -13.48 10.13
CA ILE A 120 14.19 -14.47 10.77
C ILE A 120 13.31 -15.21 9.76
N CYS A 121 12.82 -14.53 8.71
CA CYS A 121 11.91 -15.12 7.74
C CYS A 121 12.63 -15.89 6.64
N THR A 122 13.93 -15.66 6.41
CA THR A 122 14.64 -16.31 5.30
C THR A 122 15.39 -17.56 5.72
N LYS A 123 16.01 -17.62 6.91
CA LYS A 123 16.76 -18.78 7.47
C LYS A 123 17.37 -19.70 6.40
N ASP A 124 18.22 -19.13 5.53
CA ASP A 124 18.97 -19.81 4.45
C ASP A 124 18.26 -20.08 3.11
N LEU A 125 17.02 -19.60 2.93
CA LEU A 125 16.37 -19.62 1.62
C LEU A 125 17.16 -18.76 0.62
N ARG A 126 17.36 -19.26 -0.60
CA ARG A 126 17.80 -18.45 -1.75
C ARG A 126 16.57 -17.89 -2.47
N GLY A 127 16.72 -16.78 -3.18
CA GLY A 127 15.64 -16.19 -3.97
C GLY A 127 14.56 -15.47 -3.14
N TRP A 128 14.92 -14.99 -1.94
CA TRP A 128 14.02 -14.14 -1.18
C TRP A 128 14.03 -12.69 -1.69
N ARG A 129 12.94 -11.97 -1.43
CA ARG A 129 12.85 -10.52 -1.60
C ARG A 129 12.07 -9.90 -0.46
N HIS A 130 12.56 -8.78 0.03
CA HIS A 130 11.78 -7.91 0.91
C HIS A 130 11.18 -6.78 0.08
N ILE A 131 9.87 -6.56 0.20
CA ILE A 131 9.12 -5.56 -0.56
C ILE A 131 8.36 -4.68 0.42
N SER A 132 8.54 -3.37 0.32
CA SER A 132 7.83 -2.38 1.13
C SER A 132 6.85 -1.61 0.26
N LEU A 133 5.56 -1.71 0.56
CA LEU A 133 4.49 -0.97 -0.11
C LEU A 133 4.12 0.25 0.72
N ILE A 134 4.47 1.44 0.23
CA ILE A 134 4.43 2.67 1.03
C ILE A 134 3.60 3.77 0.37
N LYS A 135 2.96 4.63 1.17
CA LYS A 135 2.17 5.76 0.63
C LYS A 135 3.04 6.88 0.09
N SER A 136 4.01 7.33 0.89
CA SER A 136 4.97 8.37 0.55
C SER A 136 6.34 7.98 1.09
N ALA A 137 7.39 8.15 0.29
CA ALA A 137 8.73 7.74 0.66
C ALA A 137 9.54 8.93 1.17
N GLU A 138 9.91 8.93 2.46
CA GLU A 138 11.17 9.57 2.86
C GLU A 138 12.29 8.56 2.58
N LEU A 139 12.80 8.59 1.34
CA LEU A 139 13.74 7.59 0.80
C LEU A 139 15.07 7.51 1.55
N ALA A 140 15.40 8.50 2.39
CA ALA A 140 16.69 8.60 3.07
C ALA A 140 16.93 7.52 4.14
N ALA A 141 15.91 6.76 4.55
CA ALA A 141 16.02 5.76 5.61
C ALA A 141 16.38 4.33 5.14
N PHE A 142 16.44 4.06 3.82
CA PHE A 142 16.46 2.68 3.32
C PHE A 142 17.68 2.37 2.46
N ASP A 143 18.65 1.68 3.07
CA ASP A 143 19.84 1.17 2.40
C ASP A 143 19.57 -0.24 1.81
N SER A 144 19.70 -0.31 0.49
CA SER A 144 19.95 -1.44 -0.45
C SER A 144 19.24 -2.81 -0.37
N GLN A 145 18.54 -3.23 0.70
CA GLN A 145 18.03 -4.63 0.80
C GLN A 145 16.52 -4.82 0.61
N THR A 146 15.75 -3.75 0.47
CA THR A 146 14.30 -3.81 0.20
C THR A 146 13.97 -3.23 -1.16
N THR A 147 13.03 -3.86 -1.89
CA THR A 147 12.34 -3.21 -3.00
C THR A 147 11.28 -2.28 -2.40
N ILE A 148 11.25 -1.03 -2.86
CA ILE A 148 10.26 -0.04 -2.41
C ILE A 148 9.32 0.26 -3.56
N ILE A 149 8.02 0.15 -3.29
CA ILE A 149 6.98 0.44 -4.28
C ILE A 149 5.98 1.36 -3.62
N GLN A 150 5.76 2.50 -4.25
CA GLN A 150 4.77 3.44 -3.77
C GLN A 150 3.36 3.02 -4.20
N TRP A 151 2.34 3.28 -3.37
CA TRP A 151 0.96 2.92 -3.69
C TRP A 151 0.47 3.58 -5.00
N ASN A 152 0.93 4.78 -5.33
CA ASN A 152 0.63 5.43 -6.61
C ASN A 152 1.25 4.69 -7.81
N GLN A 153 2.45 4.11 -7.66
CA GLN A 153 3.08 3.27 -8.68
C GLN A 153 2.29 1.97 -8.84
N THR A 154 1.90 1.33 -7.73
CA THR A 154 1.01 0.16 -7.74
C THR A 154 -0.28 0.47 -8.49
N LEU A 155 -0.95 1.58 -8.16
CA LEU A 155 -2.18 2.00 -8.83
C LEU A 155 -1.97 2.17 -10.35
N ALA A 156 -0.90 2.86 -10.76
CA ALA A 156 -0.58 3.07 -12.17
C ALA A 156 -0.33 1.74 -12.90
N ILE A 157 0.37 0.78 -12.27
CA ILE A 157 0.61 -0.55 -12.82
C ILE A 157 -0.72 -1.30 -13.02
N LEU A 158 -1.60 -1.30 -12.01
CA LEU A 158 -2.89 -1.99 -12.12
C LEU A 158 -3.78 -1.36 -13.22
N GLN A 159 -3.78 -0.04 -13.34
CA GLN A 159 -4.49 0.66 -14.41
C GLN A 159 -3.93 0.35 -15.80
N ASP A 160 -2.62 0.14 -15.92
CA ASP A 160 -1.97 -0.28 -17.16
C ASP A 160 -2.33 -1.73 -17.54
N VAL A 161 -2.35 -2.64 -16.55
CA VAL A 161 -2.81 -4.03 -16.71
C VAL A 161 -4.25 -4.09 -17.24
N LEU A 162 -5.15 -3.25 -16.71
CA LEU A 162 -6.52 -3.17 -17.23
C LEU A 162 -6.61 -2.62 -18.65
N ARG A 163 -5.80 -1.59 -18.99
CA ARG A 163 -5.81 -0.98 -20.32
C ARG A 163 -5.24 -1.89 -21.40
N SER A 164 -4.25 -2.70 -21.04
CA SER A 164 -3.60 -3.66 -21.94
C SER A 164 -4.35 -5.00 -22.06
N ASN A 165 -5.44 -5.20 -21.32
CA ASN A 165 -6.15 -6.47 -21.20
C ASN A 165 -5.23 -7.64 -20.77
N ALA A 166 -4.20 -7.36 -19.95
CA ALA A 166 -3.29 -8.39 -19.46
C ALA A 166 -3.89 -9.27 -18.36
N ALA A 167 -5.03 -8.86 -17.77
CA ALA A 167 -5.74 -9.59 -16.73
C ALA A 167 -7.03 -10.23 -17.26
N GLU A 168 -7.32 -11.44 -16.80
CA GLU A 168 -8.50 -12.22 -17.17
C GLU A 168 -9.11 -12.89 -15.92
N GLY A 169 -10.35 -13.39 -16.02
CA GLY A 169 -10.95 -14.20 -14.96
C GLY A 169 -10.92 -13.54 -13.57
N ALA A 170 -10.40 -14.26 -12.56
CA ALA A 170 -10.34 -13.76 -11.19
C ALA A 170 -9.32 -12.63 -11.01
N SER A 171 -8.22 -12.63 -11.75
CA SER A 171 -7.19 -11.58 -11.65
C SER A 171 -7.71 -10.24 -12.17
N LEU A 172 -8.55 -10.25 -13.21
CA LEU A 172 -9.25 -9.06 -13.70
C LEU A 172 -10.19 -8.45 -12.65
N ILE A 173 -11.00 -9.29 -11.99
CA ILE A 173 -11.93 -8.84 -10.94
C ILE A 173 -11.15 -8.23 -9.79
N TRP A 174 -10.11 -8.92 -9.33
CA TRP A 174 -9.23 -8.44 -8.28
C TRP A 174 -8.58 -7.11 -8.63
N CYS A 175 -8.04 -6.93 -9.84
CA CYS A 175 -7.44 -5.67 -10.27
C CYS A 175 -8.42 -4.50 -10.16
N ARG A 176 -9.67 -4.69 -10.62
CA ARG A 176 -10.71 -3.67 -10.55
C ARG A 176 -11.04 -3.29 -9.11
N ASP A 177 -11.14 -4.28 -8.23
CA ASP A 177 -11.48 -4.05 -6.82
C ASP A 177 -10.31 -3.39 -6.07
N ALA A 178 -9.07 -3.82 -6.32
CA ALA A 178 -7.87 -3.21 -5.76
C ALA A 178 -7.72 -1.74 -6.18
N ILE A 179 -7.93 -1.42 -7.46
CA ILE A 179 -7.91 -0.03 -7.96
C ILE A 179 -8.95 0.82 -7.23
N LYS A 180 -10.22 0.39 -7.22
CA LYS A 180 -11.30 1.12 -6.55
C LYS A 180 -11.02 1.32 -5.06
N PHE A 181 -10.44 0.31 -4.41
CA PHE A 181 -10.07 0.39 -3.00
C PHE A 181 -8.96 1.42 -2.77
N LEU A 182 -7.87 1.38 -3.55
CA LEU A 182 -6.78 2.35 -3.46
C LEU A 182 -7.25 3.78 -3.76
N GLU A 183 -8.11 3.97 -4.76
CA GLU A 183 -8.73 5.27 -5.08
C GLU A 183 -9.56 5.80 -3.90
N LYS A 184 -10.33 4.94 -3.22
CA LYS A 184 -11.10 5.31 -2.01
C LYS A 184 -10.21 5.68 -0.83
N LEU A 185 -9.01 5.13 -0.76
CA LEU A 185 -8.01 5.53 0.24
C LEU A 185 -7.28 6.83 -0.13
N GLY A 186 -7.61 7.45 -1.27
CA GLY A 186 -6.98 8.67 -1.74
C GLY A 186 -5.64 8.44 -2.45
N VAL A 187 -5.35 7.21 -2.88
CA VAL A 187 -4.22 6.94 -3.78
C VAL A 187 -4.60 7.38 -5.18
N GLY A 188 -3.83 8.30 -5.75
CA GLY A 188 -4.03 8.77 -7.11
C GLY A 188 -3.52 10.19 -7.30
N THR A 189 -3.42 10.60 -8.56
CA THR A 189 -3.19 12.01 -8.89
C THR A 189 -4.48 12.78 -8.69
N PHE A 190 -4.40 13.92 -7.98
CA PHE A 190 -5.47 14.90 -7.93
C PHE A 190 -5.81 15.29 -9.37
N LYS A 191 -7.02 14.93 -9.84
CA LYS A 191 -7.47 15.22 -11.22
C LYS A 191 -7.94 16.68 -11.40
N GLY A 192 -7.56 17.57 -10.48
CA GLY A 192 -8.06 18.94 -10.48
C GLY A 192 -9.52 19.04 -10.05
N PHE A 193 -10.05 20.26 -10.16
CA PHE A 193 -11.48 20.52 -10.04
C PHE A 193 -12.26 20.26 -11.33
N GLY A 194 -11.60 19.77 -12.40
CA GLY A 194 -12.25 19.56 -13.71
C GLY A 194 -13.32 18.47 -13.74
N LEU A 195 -13.43 17.66 -12.67
CA LEU A 195 -14.52 16.70 -12.47
C LEU A 195 -15.66 17.23 -11.60
N LEU A 196 -15.46 18.39 -10.95
CA LEU A 196 -16.57 19.10 -10.37
C LEU A 196 -17.29 19.73 -11.55
N ASP A 197 -18.56 19.35 -11.76
CA ASP A 197 -19.47 20.02 -12.68
C ASP A 197 -19.84 21.40 -12.09
N LEU A 198 -18.82 22.24 -11.95
CA LEU A 198 -18.96 23.59 -11.45
C LEU A 198 -19.65 24.36 -12.55
N ALA A 199 -20.88 24.77 -12.28
CA ALA A 199 -21.54 25.76 -13.13
C ALA A 199 -20.56 26.94 -13.31
N PRO A 200 -20.29 27.38 -14.55
CA PRO A 200 -19.50 28.56 -14.76
C PRO A 200 -20.18 29.72 -14.02
N VAL A 201 -19.48 30.31 -13.06
CA VAL A 201 -19.96 31.52 -12.39
C VAL A 201 -19.95 32.62 -13.44
N THR A 202 -21.12 32.98 -13.95
CA THR A 202 -21.28 34.17 -14.78
C THR A 202 -20.95 35.37 -13.91
N THR A 203 -19.97 36.17 -14.32
CA THR A 203 -19.50 37.38 -13.60
C THR A 203 -20.60 38.42 -13.35
N GLU A 204 -21.78 38.23 -13.94
CA GLU A 204 -22.96 39.08 -13.76
C GLU A 204 -23.65 38.88 -12.40
N GLU A 205 -23.43 37.76 -11.69
CA GLU A 205 -24.01 37.50 -10.37
C GLU A 205 -23.04 37.71 -9.20
N MET A 206 -21.75 37.90 -9.47
CA MET A 206 -20.82 38.32 -8.42
C MET A 206 -20.90 39.84 -8.31
N ASP A 207 -21.56 40.33 -7.25
CA ASP A 207 -21.37 41.70 -6.83
C ASP A 207 -19.93 41.89 -6.33
N LEU A 208 -19.04 42.21 -7.28
CA LEU A 208 -17.64 42.48 -7.02
C LEU A 208 -17.45 43.78 -6.20
N SER A 209 -18.52 44.54 -5.92
CA SER A 209 -18.43 45.67 -4.97
C SER A 209 -18.12 45.22 -3.54
N VAL A 210 -18.47 43.98 -3.17
CA VAL A 210 -18.05 43.36 -1.89
C VAL A 210 -16.52 43.17 -1.83
N TRP A 211 -15.87 43.03 -2.99
CA TRP A 211 -14.42 42.84 -3.11
C TRP A 211 -13.66 44.13 -3.39
N ARG A 212 -14.34 45.27 -3.59
CA ARG A 212 -13.71 46.58 -3.76
C ARG A 212 -13.12 47.04 -2.42
N GLY A 213 -11.86 46.71 -2.20
CA GLY A 213 -11.11 47.06 -1.00
C GLY A 213 -10.19 45.95 -0.49
N LEU A 214 -10.41 44.71 -0.96
CA LEU A 214 -9.52 43.60 -0.69
C LEU A 214 -8.45 43.55 -1.77
N SER A 215 -7.21 43.89 -1.42
CA SER A 215 -6.08 43.62 -2.32
C SER A 215 -5.93 42.11 -2.49
N VAL A 216 -5.31 41.68 -3.59
CA VAL A 216 -4.94 40.26 -3.76
C VAL A 216 -4.13 39.77 -2.56
N ASP A 217 -3.34 40.63 -1.91
CA ASP A 217 -2.62 40.31 -0.68
C ASP A 217 -3.53 40.04 0.54
N HIS A 218 -4.75 40.59 0.59
CA HIS A 218 -5.75 40.26 1.61
C HIS A 218 -6.50 38.95 1.31
N LEU A 219 -6.64 38.61 0.03
CA LEU A 219 -7.21 37.34 -0.44
C LEU A 219 -6.20 36.19 -0.32
N ILE A 220 -4.91 36.51 -0.44
CA ILE A 220 -3.77 35.67 -0.14
C ILE A 220 -3.28 35.95 1.31
N GLU A 221 -4.20 36.19 2.25
CA GLU A 221 -4.07 35.47 3.53
C GLU A 221 -4.56 34.04 3.29
N VAL A 222 -3.88 33.35 2.37
CA VAL A 222 -3.75 31.91 2.49
C VAL A 222 -3.13 31.76 3.86
N THR A 223 -3.90 31.20 4.80
CA THR A 223 -3.39 30.62 6.03
C THR A 223 -2.10 29.91 5.64
N THR A 224 -0.97 30.57 5.88
CA THR A 224 0.31 29.90 5.95
C THR A 224 0.01 28.75 6.89
N PRO A 225 0.22 27.49 6.47
CA PRO A 225 0.23 26.42 7.45
C PRO A 225 1.19 26.94 8.51
N VAL A 226 0.69 27.15 9.73
CA VAL A 226 1.54 27.43 10.87
C VAL A 226 2.64 26.40 10.74
N SER A 227 3.85 26.88 10.48
CA SER A 227 5.03 26.05 10.37
C SER A 227 5.03 25.21 11.65
N PHE A 228 4.67 23.93 11.53
CA PHE A 228 4.87 22.96 12.60
C PHE A 228 6.39 22.83 12.71
N SER A 229 6.98 23.70 13.52
CA SER A 229 8.30 23.48 14.08
C SER A 229 8.14 22.28 15.00
N LEU A 230 8.55 21.10 14.56
CA LEU A 230 8.87 20.02 15.47
C LEU A 230 10.13 20.46 16.24
N ARG A 231 9.93 20.85 17.49
CA ARG A 231 10.94 20.65 18.54
C ARG A 231 10.66 19.32 19.20
#